data_AF-A0A924WZV3-F1
#
_entry.id   AF-A0A924WZV3-F1
#
_cell.length_a   1.000
_cell.length_b   1.000
_cell.length_c   1.000
_cell.angle_alpha   90.00
_cell.angle_beta   90.00
_cell.angle_gamma   90.00
#
_symmetry.space_group_name_H-M   'P 1'
#
loop_
_entity.id
_entity.type
_entity.pdbx_description
1 polymer ?
#
loop_
_entity_poly.entity_id
_entity_poly.type
_entity_poly.pdbx_seq_one_letter_code
_entity_poly.pdbx_strand_id
1 'polypeptide(L)'
;LRRLDDLVRQGKVMYVGISDAPAWRIAQANTLAHLRGWSPFIGLQIAYSLIERTVELELIPMASELKIGLTAWSPLAERTQPTGECTFSRPFCGCGL
;
A
#
# COMPACT_ATOMS: atom_id res chain seq x y z
N LEU A 1 1.06 12.06 11.92
CA LEU A 1 0.01 12.82 11.21
C LEU A 1 0.07 14.33 11.44
N ARG A 2 0.12 14.86 12.68
CA ARG A 2 0.18 16.32 12.93
C ARG A 2 1.13 17.11 12.02
N ARG A 3 2.41 16.72 11.94
CA ARG A 3 3.38 17.42 11.07
C ARG A 3 3.02 17.40 9.59
N LEU A 4 2.39 16.32 9.11
CA LEU A 4 1.93 16.22 7.73
C LEU A 4 0.72 17.13 7.51
N ASP A 5 -0.19 17.20 8.49
CA ASP A 5 -1.31 18.15 8.49
C ASP A 5 -0.81 19.60 8.47
N ASP A 6 0.22 19.94 9.25
CA ASP A 6 0.83 21.27 9.24
C ASP A 6 1.38 21.63 7.85
N LEU A 7 1.98 20.67 7.12
CA LEU A 7 2.47 20.88 5.75
C LEU A 7 1.33 21.08 4.74
N VAL A 8 0.21 20.37 4.91
CA VAL A 8 -0.99 20.56 4.09
C VAL A 8 -1.62 21.93 4.35
N ARG A 9 -1.75 22.33 5.63
CA ARG A 9 -2.26 23.65 6.02
C ARG A 9 -1.37 24.80 5.55
N GLN A 10 -0.05 24.58 5.49
CA GLN A 10 0.90 25.53 4.93
C GLN A 10 0.86 25.61 3.40
N GLY A 11 0.08 24.74 2.73
CA GLY A 11 -0.01 24.70 1.26
C GLY A 11 1.24 24.13 0.57
N LYS A 12 2.17 23.54 1.33
CA LYS A 12 3.40 22.92 0.77
C LYS A 12 3.13 21.55 0.16
N VAL A 13 2.07 20.89 0.62
CA VAL A 13 1.64 19.57 0.19
C VAL A 13 0.14 19.63 -0.06
N MET A 14 -0.33 19.16 -1.21
CA MET A 14 -1.77 19.12 -1.49
C MET A 14 -2.44 17.93 -0.82
N TYR A 15 -1.78 16.76 -0.87
CA TYR A 15 -2.33 15.50 -0.40
C TYR A 15 -1.25 14.60 0.19
N VAL A 16 -1.64 13.77 1.13
CA VAL A 16 -0.74 12.84 1.81
C VAL A 16 -1.07 11.41 1.39
N GLY A 17 -0.02 10.67 1.04
CA GLY A 17 -0.08 9.23 0.80
C GLY A 17 0.88 8.47 1.71
N ILE A 18 0.71 7.15 1.74
CA ILE A 18 1.55 6.23 2.52
C ILE A 18 1.95 5.03 1.65
N SER A 19 3.13 4.47 1.89
CA SER A 19 3.62 3.26 1.22
C SER A 19 4.04 2.21 2.23
N ASP A 20 3.97 0.93 1.83
CA ASP A 20 4.51 -0.22 2.56
C ASP A 20 4.13 -0.29 4.05
N ALA A 21 2.91 0.14 4.37
CA ALA A 21 2.35 0.09 5.72
C ALA A 21 1.25 -0.97 5.82
N PRO A 22 1.13 -1.67 6.96
CA PRO A 22 0.08 -2.66 7.15
C PRO A 22 -1.29 -1.98 7.28
N ALA A 23 -2.35 -2.67 6.82
CA ALA A 23 -3.70 -2.12 6.74
C ALA A 23 -4.22 -1.56 8.07
N TRP A 24 -4.02 -2.30 9.18
CA TRP A 24 -4.46 -1.87 10.51
C TRP A 24 -3.86 -0.52 10.94
N ARG A 25 -2.62 -0.22 10.54
CA ARG A 25 -1.94 1.02 10.91
C ARG A 25 -2.46 2.20 10.10
N ILE A 26 -2.75 1.98 8.82
CA ILE A 26 -3.37 2.98 7.94
C ILE A 26 -4.77 3.30 8.45
N ALA A 27 -5.57 2.28 8.75
CA ALA A 27 -6.90 2.45 9.32
C ALA A 27 -6.87 3.24 10.63
N GLN A 28 -6.01 2.86 11.58
CA GLN A 28 -5.87 3.57 12.86
C GLN A 28 -5.45 5.04 12.66
N ALA A 29 -4.52 5.29 11.73
CA ALA A 29 -4.07 6.63 11.41
C ALA A 29 -5.19 7.48 10.80
N ASN A 30 -5.97 6.94 9.85
CA ASN A 30 -7.10 7.64 9.25
C ASN A 30 -8.24 7.88 10.26
N THR A 31 -8.51 6.94 11.16
CA THR A 31 -9.45 7.16 12.27
C THR A 31 -8.98 8.30 13.16
N LEU A 32 -7.69 8.34 13.52
CA LEU A 32 -7.14 9.44 14.31
C LEU A 32 -7.22 10.77 13.57
N ALA A 33 -6.96 10.78 12.26
CA ALA A 33 -7.08 11.98 11.43
C ALA A 33 -8.52 12.52 11.45
N HIS A 34 -9.50 11.64 11.30
CA HIS A 34 -10.91 11.99 11.34
C HIS A 34 -11.33 12.57 12.71
N LEU A 35 -10.90 11.94 13.80
CA LEU A 35 -11.21 12.39 15.16
C LEU A 35 -10.55 13.73 15.53
N ARG A 36 -9.39 14.03 14.94
CA ARG A 36 -8.62 15.26 15.22
C ARG A 36 -8.86 16.37 14.20
N GLY A 37 -9.65 16.13 13.16
CA GLY A 37 -9.83 17.07 12.05
C GLY A 37 -8.53 17.34 11.29
N TRP A 38 -7.67 16.31 11.16
CA TRP A 38 -6.46 16.36 10.35
C TRP A 38 -6.72 15.80 8.96
N SER A 39 -5.86 16.18 8.03
CA SER A 39 -5.83 15.66 6.67
C SER A 39 -5.57 14.14 6.68
N PRO A 40 -6.52 13.31 6.19
CA PRO A 40 -6.35 11.86 6.14
C PRO A 40 -5.41 11.45 4.99
N PHE A 41 -4.96 10.20 5.00
CA PHE A 41 -4.29 9.62 3.84
C PHE A 41 -5.30 9.35 2.74
N ILE A 42 -5.00 9.83 1.54
CA ILE A 42 -5.84 9.62 0.35
C ILE A 42 -5.19 8.74 -0.72
N GLY A 43 -3.89 8.45 -0.58
CA GLY A 43 -3.12 7.62 -1.49
C GLY A 43 -2.37 6.51 -0.77
N LEU A 44 -2.38 5.32 -1.34
CA LEU A 44 -1.64 4.17 -0.85
C LEU A 44 -0.83 3.55 -1.97
N GLN A 45 0.48 3.53 -1.82
CA GLN A 45 1.41 2.91 -2.75
C GLN A 45 1.81 1.52 -2.24
N ILE A 46 1.55 0.48 -3.03
CA ILE A 46 1.75 -0.93 -2.63
C ILE A 46 2.48 -1.73 -3.71
N ALA A 47 3.28 -2.70 -3.28
CA ALA A 47 3.86 -3.69 -4.19
C ALA A 47 2.72 -4.60 -4.68
N TYR A 48 2.46 -4.57 -5.98
CA TYR A 48 1.42 -5.40 -6.56
C TYR A 48 1.85 -5.88 -7.94
N SER A 49 1.93 -7.19 -8.11
CA SER A 49 2.28 -7.84 -9.37
C SER A 49 1.49 -9.13 -9.52
N LEU A 50 1.52 -9.74 -10.71
CA LEU A 50 0.89 -11.06 -10.92
C LEU A 50 1.44 -12.14 -9.99
N ILE A 51 2.68 -11.99 -9.52
CA ILE A 51 3.36 -12.94 -8.64
C ILE A 51 3.10 -12.59 -7.17
N GLU A 52 3.06 -11.30 -6.83
CA GLU A 52 2.88 -10.80 -5.46
C GLU A 52 1.49 -10.18 -5.31
N ARG A 53 0.57 -10.97 -4.74
CA ARG A 53 -0.86 -10.63 -4.56
C ARG A 53 -1.29 -10.62 -3.10
N THR A 54 -0.35 -10.67 -2.14
CA THR A 54 -0.65 -10.73 -0.70
C THR A 54 -1.47 -9.52 -0.23
N VAL A 55 -1.31 -8.38 -0.90
CA VAL A 55 -2.01 -7.12 -0.62
C VAL A 55 -3.53 -7.15 -0.87
N GLU A 56 -4.04 -8.13 -1.63
CA GLU A 56 -5.48 -8.25 -1.92
C GLU A 56 -6.32 -8.63 -0.70
N LEU A 57 -5.70 -9.29 0.29
CA LEU A 57 -6.41 -9.79 1.47
C LEU A 57 -6.82 -8.66 2.43
N GLU A 58 -5.93 -7.71 2.68
CA GLU A 58 -6.15 -6.67 3.70
C GLU A 58 -6.13 -5.25 3.13
N LEU A 59 -5.20 -4.93 2.23
CA LEU A 59 -4.97 -3.55 1.81
C LEU A 59 -6.00 -3.07 0.78
N ILE A 60 -6.42 -3.94 -0.15
CA ILE A 60 -7.44 -3.58 -1.14
C ILE A 60 -8.83 -3.36 -0.51
N PRO A 61 -9.34 -4.27 0.35
CA PRO A 61 -10.63 -4.04 1.01
C PRO A 61 -10.60 -2.80 1.91
N MET A 62 -9.51 -2.61 2.66
CA MET A 62 -9.33 -1.42 3.50
C MET A 62 -9.31 -0.14 2.67
N ALA A 63 -8.59 -0.12 1.54
CA ALA A 63 -8.52 1.05 0.67
C ALA A 63 -9.90 1.37 0.04
N SER A 64 -10.67 0.35 -0.32
CA SER A 64 -12.05 0.52 -0.81
C SER A 64 -12.96 1.16 0.25
N GLU A 65 -12.94 0.64 1.48
CA GLU A 65 -13.76 1.17 2.60
C GLU A 65 -13.36 2.60 2.99
N LEU A 66 -12.07 2.88 3.07
CA LEU A 66 -11.54 4.20 3.45
C LEU A 66 -11.47 5.18 2.28
N LYS A 67 -11.90 4.78 1.08
CA LYS A 67 -11.84 5.56 -0.18
C LYS A 67 -10.44 6.10 -0.48
N ILE A 68 -9.43 5.26 -0.29
CA ILE A 68 -8.02 5.57 -0.56
C ILE A 68 -7.68 5.12 -1.98
N GLY A 69 -7.05 6.01 -2.76
CA GLY A 69 -6.55 5.67 -4.09
C GLY A 69 -5.32 4.76 -4.01
N LEU A 70 -5.32 3.68 -4.80
CA LEU A 70 -4.21 2.71 -4.84
C LEU A 70 -3.27 3.01 -6.02
N THR A 71 -1.97 2.95 -5.75
CA THR A 71 -0.93 2.96 -6.78
C THR A 71 -0.02 1.75 -6.63
N ALA A 72 0.00 0.90 -7.64
CA ALA A 72 0.88 -0.26 -7.67
C ALA A 72 2.30 0.19 -8.05
N TRP A 73 3.30 -0.33 -7.34
CA TRP A 73 4.70 -0.27 -7.75
C TRP A 73 5.22 -1.67 -8.09
N SER A 74 6.19 -1.73 -9.00
CA SER A 74 6.74 -2.98 -9.56
C SER A 74 5.71 -3.97 -10.15
N PRO A 75 4.87 -3.55 -11.11
CA PRO A 75 3.87 -4.43 -11.73
C PRO A 75 4.49 -5.63 -12.47
N LEU A 76 5.71 -5.48 -12.98
CA LEU A 76 6.47 -6.51 -13.69
C LEU A 76 7.41 -7.33 -12.78
N ALA A 77 7.30 -7.20 -11.45
CA ALA A 77 8.11 -7.94 -10.48
C ALA A 77 9.63 -7.80 -10.67
N GLU A 78 10.11 -6.65 -11.16
CA GLU A 78 11.50 -6.41 -11.56
C GLU A 78 12.54 -6.46 -10.41
N ARG A 79 12.14 -6.69 -9.15
CA ARG A 79 13.08 -6.66 -8.00
C ARG A 79 13.00 -7.80 -6.99
N THR A 80 12.18 -8.84 -7.22
CA THR A 80 12.04 -9.96 -6.26
C THR A 80 12.34 -11.33 -6.86
N GLN A 81 12.93 -11.41 -8.05
CA GLN A 81 13.44 -12.68 -8.57
C GLN A 81 14.97 -12.63 -8.67
N PRO A 82 15.73 -13.60 -8.10
CA PRO A 82 17.03 -13.90 -8.67
C PRO A 82 16.77 -14.29 -10.12
N THR A 83 17.39 -13.57 -11.07
CA THR A 83 17.26 -13.81 -12.51
C THR A 83 17.46 -15.28 -12.82
N GLY A 84 16.37 -15.97 -13.10
CA GLY A 84 16.33 -17.37 -13.47
C GLY A 84 15.04 -17.58 -14.25
N GLU A 85 15.19 -17.71 -15.56
CA GLU A 85 14.23 -18.27 -16.51
C GLU A 85 12.92 -18.80 -15.89
N CYS A 86 11.80 -18.13 -16.16
CA CYS A 86 10.48 -18.73 -15.95
C CYS A 86 10.26 -19.86 -16.97
N THR A 87 10.81 -21.05 -16.69
CA THR A 87 10.47 -22.25 -17.45
C THR A 87 9.13 -22.79 -16.92
N PHE A 88 8.14 -22.86 -17.81
CA PHE A 88 6.75 -23.30 -17.60
C PHE A 88 6.57 -24.75 -17.08
N SER A 89 7.62 -25.43 -16.61
CA SER A 89 7.65 -26.90 -16.52
C SER A 89 7.51 -27.52 -15.12
N ARG A 90 7.26 -26.78 -14.02
CA ARG A 90 7.07 -27.44 -12.70
C ARG A 90 5.88 -26.89 -11.88
N PRO A 91 4.89 -27.72 -11.53
CA PRO A 91 3.64 -27.28 -10.90
C PRO A 91 3.70 -27.16 -9.36
N PHE A 92 4.86 -27.36 -8.73
CA PHE A 92 4.96 -27.32 -7.26
C PHE A 92 6.31 -26.72 -6.86
N CYS A 93 6.30 -25.49 -6.36
CA CYS A 93 7.35 -24.99 -5.47
C CYS A 93 6.67 -24.60 -4.16
N GLY A 94 6.83 -25.47 -3.16
CA GLY A 94 6.20 -25.37 -1.86
C GLY A 94 6.77 -24.23 -1.02
N CYS A 95 5.86 -23.56 -0.31
CA CYS A 95 6.19 -22.74 0.84
C CYS A 95 6.55 -23.65 2.01
N GLY A 96 7.69 -23.41 2.65
CA GLY A 96 8.17 -24.21 3.77
C GLY A 96 7.23 -24.19 4.97
N LEU A 97 6.87 -25.40 5.40
CA LEU A 97 6.72 -25.85 6.78
C LEU A 97 7.24 -27.29 6.84
#